data_AF-A0A948SG97-F1
#
_entry.id   AF-A0A948SG97-F1
#
_cell.length_a   1.000
_cell.length_b   1.000
_cell.length_c   1.000
_cell.angle_alpha   90.00
_cell.angle_beta   90.00
_cell.angle_gamma   90.00
#
_symmetry.space_group_name_H-M   'P 1'
#
loop_
_entity.id
_entity.type
_entity.pdbx_description
1 polymer ?
#
loop_
_entity_poly.entity_id
_entity_poly.type
_entity_poly.pdbx_seq_one_letter_code
_entity_poly.pdbx_strand_id
1 'polypeptide(L)'
;MKTLMRSLTVAVVAAAALPALASAADYPPPSNPGTPQPRPGGAKTLKVCKKGGQYKTIQKGVDAAQAGDTVRVCNGTYREGVKVEGAKKQGISIIGNKGNPAKVLINAKGQRHGVIVNSANDVTLQGLSTNGYVQNGFFAVNVDGYKMDRLLATGTGVYGLYAFNSVGGEMTNSQAYYHTDAGFYIGQTPKQEKPKRTIVRNVSSWGNVLGWSGTNMRYVNITRSYFFNNGTGIVPNTLVSEKYPPEEDNVIENNDVFWNNFNYYKGAPFGEVKPAAGGSVPYPVGVGILLFGGRDHTVSKNRVFGNWGAGVGLVQQLLLVGANADLAKAEAIGPEPWNLRDNQVVGNVMGNGGKDLNGRDLFYDGSGSGNCFSDNQLSEGVGNLPDFSPVAFPACNPPGAPGPVDTFNEAAQGEAVGWALALADEKNPAPGGTIARAFSTSYKGYKPFSKASGGAYMVWKKGYKAPPVPK
;
A
#
# COMPACT_ATOMS: atom_id res chain seq x y z
N MET A 1 -45.86 -32.64 4.39
CA MET A 1 -45.09 -31.48 4.88
C MET A 1 -43.60 -31.74 4.69
N LYS A 2 -43.04 -31.35 3.54
CA LYS A 2 -41.60 -31.26 3.30
C LYS A 2 -41.32 -29.79 3.02
N THR A 3 -40.74 -29.08 3.98
CA THR A 3 -40.43 -27.66 3.84
C THR A 3 -39.05 -27.54 3.20
N LEU A 4 -39.02 -27.02 1.96
CA LEU A 4 -37.80 -26.64 1.25
C LEU A 4 -37.06 -25.55 2.04
N MET A 5 -35.86 -25.85 2.55
CA MET A 5 -34.82 -24.84 2.71
C MET A 5 -34.24 -24.59 1.32
N ARG A 6 -34.64 -23.49 0.68
CA ARG A 6 -33.94 -22.94 -0.48
C ARG A 6 -32.63 -22.35 0.01
N SER A 7 -31.53 -23.06 -0.17
CA SER A 7 -30.18 -22.53 -0.13
C SER A 7 -30.08 -21.45 -1.22
N LEU A 8 -30.12 -20.17 -0.84
CA LEU A 8 -29.71 -19.09 -1.72
C LEU A 8 -28.18 -19.10 -1.77
N THR A 9 -27.62 -19.83 -2.72
CA THR A 9 -26.27 -19.56 -3.24
C THR A 9 -26.32 -18.21 -3.95
N VAL A 10 -26.12 -17.12 -3.20
CA VAL A 10 -25.90 -15.80 -3.81
C VAL A 10 -24.44 -15.79 -4.25
N ALA A 11 -24.19 -16.14 -5.52
CA ALA A 11 -22.94 -15.79 -6.19
C ALA A 11 -22.89 -14.25 -6.31
N VAL A 12 -22.37 -13.58 -5.29
CA VAL A 12 -22.10 -12.14 -5.33
C VAL A 12 -20.87 -11.96 -6.22
N VAL A 13 -21.09 -11.79 -7.52
CA VAL A 13 -20.06 -11.36 -8.47
C VAL A 13 -19.84 -9.87 -8.22
N ALA A 14 -18.84 -9.54 -7.41
CA ALA A 14 -18.58 -8.15 -7.04
C ALA A 14 -17.09 -7.84 -7.10
N ALA A 15 -16.62 -7.02 -8.05
CA ALA A 15 -15.18 -6.79 -8.27
C ALA A 15 -14.55 -5.95 -7.15
N ALA A 16 -13.54 -6.40 -6.42
CA ALA A 16 -12.84 -5.51 -5.51
C ALA A 16 -12.05 -4.47 -6.31
N ALA A 17 -12.50 -3.22 -6.22
CA ALA A 17 -11.91 -2.13 -6.98
C ALA A 17 -11.30 -1.13 -6.00
N LEU A 18 -10.14 -0.61 -6.36
CA LEU A 18 -9.67 0.66 -5.80
C LEU A 18 -10.83 1.66 -5.89
N PRO A 19 -11.00 2.55 -4.89
CA PRO A 19 -12.02 3.59 -4.99
C PRO A 19 -11.90 4.27 -6.35
N ALA A 20 -13.05 4.51 -7.00
CA ALA A 20 -13.21 4.84 -8.43
C ALA A 20 -12.44 6.09 -8.93
N LEU A 21 -11.62 6.72 -8.10
CA LEU A 21 -10.71 7.80 -8.42
C LEU A 21 -9.44 7.35 -9.16
N ALA A 22 -9.04 6.07 -9.08
CA ALA A 22 -7.90 5.57 -9.86
C ALA A 22 -8.23 5.33 -11.35
N SER A 23 -9.48 4.99 -11.67
CA SER A 23 -9.89 4.42 -12.97
C SER A 23 -10.12 5.43 -14.11
N ALA A 24 -9.67 6.68 -13.99
CA ALA A 24 -9.76 7.68 -15.07
C ALA A 24 -8.59 8.69 -15.08
N ALA A 25 -7.42 8.31 -14.56
CA ALA A 25 -6.23 9.15 -14.61
C ALA A 25 -5.46 8.91 -15.92
N ASP A 26 -5.21 9.94 -16.76
CA ASP A 26 -4.20 9.81 -17.82
C ASP A 26 -2.81 9.72 -17.16
N TYR A 27 -2.41 8.49 -16.83
CA TYR A 27 -1.04 8.17 -16.51
C TYR A 27 -0.23 8.03 -17.79
N PRO A 28 1.09 8.31 -17.76
CA PRO A 28 1.95 7.96 -18.87
C PRO A 28 1.77 6.47 -19.22
N PRO A 29 1.62 6.12 -20.51
CA PRO A 29 1.41 4.74 -20.90
C PRO A 29 2.62 3.89 -20.47
N PRO A 30 2.39 2.64 -20.05
CA PRO A 30 3.47 1.71 -19.73
C PRO A 30 4.40 1.50 -20.92
N SER A 31 5.69 1.75 -20.71
CA SER A 31 6.76 1.52 -21.69
C SER A 31 7.88 0.70 -21.06
N ASN A 32 8.79 0.16 -21.88
CA ASN A 32 9.95 -0.54 -21.33
C ASN A 32 10.79 0.44 -20.47
N PRO A 33 11.04 0.18 -19.17
CA PRO A 33 11.87 1.03 -18.33
C PRO A 33 13.30 1.25 -18.84
N GLY A 34 13.76 0.36 -19.73
CA GLY A 34 15.11 0.40 -20.28
C GLY A 34 16.16 0.18 -19.20
N THR A 35 17.40 0.61 -19.47
CA THR A 35 18.50 0.58 -18.51
C THR A 35 19.09 1.99 -18.34
N PRO A 36 19.67 2.32 -17.17
CA PRO A 36 20.39 3.57 -16.98
C PRO A 36 21.50 3.71 -18.01
N GLN A 37 21.60 4.87 -18.66
CA GLN A 37 22.64 5.16 -19.65
C GLN A 37 23.85 5.81 -18.97
N PRO A 38 25.07 5.70 -19.55
CA PRO A 38 26.22 6.44 -19.07
C PRO A 38 25.91 7.95 -18.95
N ARG A 39 26.35 8.55 -17.85
CA ARG A 39 26.13 9.97 -17.58
C ARG A 39 27.35 10.77 -18.06
N PRO A 40 27.17 11.97 -18.62
CA PRO A 40 28.30 12.87 -18.87
C PRO A 40 29.05 13.14 -17.56
N GLY A 41 30.37 13.18 -17.61
CA GLY A 41 31.17 13.69 -16.49
C GLY A 41 30.90 15.17 -16.23
N GLY A 42 31.09 15.64 -14.99
CA GLY A 42 31.01 17.07 -14.65
C GLY A 42 29.63 17.57 -14.21
N ALA A 43 28.93 16.82 -13.35
CA ALA A 43 27.63 17.19 -12.78
C ALA A 43 27.67 18.56 -12.07
N LYS A 44 26.70 19.42 -12.41
CA LYS A 44 26.54 20.78 -11.87
C LYS A 44 25.49 20.81 -10.77
N THR A 45 25.54 21.85 -9.94
CA THR A 45 24.48 22.17 -8.98
C THR A 45 23.75 23.44 -9.41
N LEU A 46 22.45 23.32 -9.67
CA LEU A 46 21.54 24.40 -10.04
C LEU A 46 20.74 24.82 -8.81
N LYS A 47 20.77 26.12 -8.48
CA LYS A 47 20.14 26.64 -7.25
C LYS A 47 18.76 27.23 -7.52
N VAL A 48 17.72 26.63 -6.93
CA VAL A 48 16.32 27.05 -7.04
C VAL A 48 15.87 27.74 -5.75
N CYS A 49 15.67 29.06 -5.79
CA CYS A 49 15.22 29.83 -4.63
C CYS A 49 14.32 30.98 -5.08
N LYS A 50 13.24 31.26 -4.33
CA LYS A 50 12.37 32.42 -4.60
C LYS A 50 13.16 33.74 -4.66
N LYS A 51 14.18 33.89 -3.82
CA LYS A 51 15.11 35.02 -3.79
C LYS A 51 16.55 34.50 -3.85
N GLY A 52 17.42 35.15 -4.63
CA GLY A 52 18.86 34.83 -4.69
C GLY A 52 19.24 33.45 -5.27
N GLY A 53 18.33 32.76 -5.95
CA GLY A 53 18.61 31.55 -6.73
C GLY A 53 18.71 31.85 -8.23
N GLN A 54 19.40 30.98 -8.97
CA GLN A 54 19.48 31.02 -10.44
C GLN A 54 18.09 30.84 -11.06
N TYR A 55 17.27 29.99 -10.45
CA TYR A 55 15.91 29.70 -10.89
C TYR A 55 14.91 30.00 -9.78
N LYS A 56 13.71 30.45 -10.17
CA LYS A 56 12.61 30.80 -9.26
C LYS A 56 11.66 29.64 -8.98
N THR A 57 11.61 28.66 -9.89
CA THR A 57 10.74 27.48 -9.82
C THR A 57 11.59 26.23 -9.95
N ILE A 58 11.09 25.11 -9.40
CA ILE A 58 11.76 23.82 -9.46
C ILE A 58 11.80 23.33 -10.90
N GLN A 59 10.69 23.48 -11.65
CA GLN A 59 10.63 23.09 -13.06
C GLN A 59 11.72 23.77 -13.88
N LYS A 60 11.95 25.08 -13.72
CA LYS A 60 13.02 25.78 -14.46
C LYS A 60 14.42 25.25 -14.13
N GLY A 61 14.64 24.85 -12.87
CA GLY A 61 15.87 24.18 -12.46
C GLY A 61 16.02 22.82 -13.13
N VAL A 62 14.94 22.02 -13.18
CA VAL A 62 14.90 20.73 -13.88
C VAL A 62 15.11 20.89 -15.38
N ASP A 63 14.47 21.87 -16.02
CA ASP A 63 14.58 22.13 -17.45
C ASP A 63 16.02 22.42 -17.86
N ALA A 64 16.74 23.20 -17.05
CA ALA A 64 18.14 23.55 -17.28
C ALA A 64 19.14 22.44 -16.89
N ALA A 65 18.75 21.54 -15.99
CA ALA A 65 19.60 20.44 -15.54
C ALA A 65 19.84 19.42 -16.65
N GLN A 66 21.08 18.95 -16.75
CA GLN A 66 21.47 17.82 -17.60
C GLN A 66 21.51 16.52 -16.78
N ALA A 67 21.66 15.39 -17.46
CA ALA A 67 21.77 14.09 -16.80
C ALA A 67 22.86 14.10 -15.70
N GLY A 68 22.51 13.65 -14.49
CA GLY A 68 23.40 13.63 -13.33
C GLY A 68 23.48 14.92 -12.52
N ASP A 69 22.92 16.04 -12.99
CA ASP A 69 22.96 17.31 -12.27
C ASP A 69 22.14 17.29 -10.96
N THR A 70 22.45 18.22 -10.06
CA THR A 70 21.70 18.44 -8.82
C THR A 70 20.90 19.74 -8.89
N VAL A 71 19.59 19.66 -8.72
CA VAL A 71 18.70 20.79 -8.48
C VAL A 71 18.52 20.98 -6.98
N ARG A 72 19.24 21.95 -6.40
CA ARG A 72 19.17 22.26 -4.96
C ARG A 72 18.09 23.31 -4.70
N VAL A 73 17.07 22.92 -3.94
CA VAL A 73 15.87 23.72 -3.68
C VAL A 73 15.96 24.36 -2.29
N CYS A 74 15.86 25.68 -2.23
CA CYS A 74 15.77 26.43 -0.99
C CYS A 74 14.45 26.15 -0.25
N ASN A 75 14.43 26.43 1.07
CA ASN A 75 13.18 26.46 1.82
C ASN A 75 12.19 27.44 1.18
N GLY A 76 10.93 27.03 1.07
CA GLY A 76 9.86 27.82 0.50
C GLY A 76 8.68 26.96 0.04
N THR A 77 7.61 27.66 -0.38
CA THR A 77 6.45 27.04 -1.01
C THR A 77 6.45 27.28 -2.51
N TYR A 78 6.52 26.23 -3.30
CA TYR A 78 6.59 26.24 -4.75
C TYR A 78 5.23 25.84 -5.32
N ARG A 79 4.58 26.74 -6.05
CA ARG A 79 3.23 26.52 -6.60
C ARG A 79 3.29 26.00 -8.02
N GLU A 80 3.65 24.73 -8.15
CA GLU A 80 3.90 24.08 -9.43
C GLU A 80 3.68 22.55 -9.33
N GLY A 81 3.62 21.90 -10.49
CA GLY A 81 3.90 20.47 -10.62
C GLY A 81 5.22 20.32 -11.38
N VAL A 82 6.05 19.37 -10.98
CA VAL A 82 7.40 19.17 -11.54
C VAL A 82 7.42 17.91 -12.39
N LYS A 83 7.94 18.03 -13.61
CA LYS A 83 8.11 16.93 -14.57
C LYS A 83 9.59 16.71 -14.84
N VAL A 84 10.02 15.47 -14.64
CA VAL A 84 11.37 14.97 -14.96
C VAL A 84 11.21 13.87 -16.01
N GLU A 85 11.41 14.22 -17.28
CA GLU A 85 11.00 13.36 -18.40
C GLU A 85 12.18 12.99 -19.31
N GLY A 86 12.30 11.70 -19.58
CA GLY A 86 13.20 11.13 -20.58
C GLY A 86 14.67 11.00 -20.16
N ALA A 87 15.42 10.23 -20.94
CA ALA A 87 16.81 9.87 -20.67
C ALA A 87 17.76 11.07 -20.51
N LYS A 88 17.43 12.24 -21.08
CA LYS A 88 18.21 13.48 -20.91
C LYS A 88 18.20 13.99 -19.46
N LYS A 89 17.27 13.50 -18.63
CA LYS A 89 17.09 13.86 -17.23
C LYS A 89 17.49 12.75 -16.25
N GLN A 90 18.05 11.64 -16.76
CA GLN A 90 18.49 10.53 -15.92
C GLN A 90 19.50 10.98 -14.85
N GLY A 91 19.45 10.36 -13.68
CA GLY A 91 20.39 10.61 -12.60
C GLY A 91 20.31 11.99 -11.95
N ILE A 92 19.34 12.84 -12.35
CA ILE A 92 19.16 14.15 -11.71
C ILE A 92 18.77 13.95 -10.25
N SER A 93 19.32 14.80 -9.38
CA SER A 93 18.99 14.87 -7.96
C SER A 93 18.24 16.15 -7.62
N ILE A 94 16.98 16.07 -7.22
CA ILE A 94 16.21 17.19 -6.69
C ILE A 94 16.25 17.16 -5.16
N ILE A 95 17.01 18.09 -4.58
CA ILE A 95 17.38 18.06 -3.16
C ILE A 95 16.86 19.31 -2.45
N GLY A 96 15.91 19.13 -1.54
CA GLY A 96 15.40 20.15 -0.64
C GLY A 96 16.04 20.09 0.75
N ASN A 97 15.20 20.16 1.78
CA ASN A 97 15.62 20.17 3.18
C ASN A 97 15.50 18.77 3.80
N LYS A 98 16.63 18.06 3.85
CA LYS A 98 16.69 16.67 4.36
C LYS A 98 16.27 16.56 5.85
N GLY A 99 16.60 17.57 6.66
CA GLY A 99 16.29 17.54 8.09
C GLY A 99 14.84 17.92 8.41
N ASN A 100 14.18 18.64 7.51
CA ASN A 100 12.77 19.00 7.64
C ASN A 100 12.13 19.19 6.25
N PRO A 101 11.65 18.10 5.63
CA PRO A 101 11.08 18.12 4.28
C PRO A 101 9.92 19.11 4.13
N ALA A 102 9.16 19.36 5.20
CA ALA A 102 8.05 20.31 5.22
C ALA A 102 8.47 21.76 4.90
N LYS A 103 9.76 22.11 5.04
CA LYS A 103 10.29 23.43 4.67
C LYS A 103 10.40 23.65 3.16
N VAL A 104 10.32 22.59 2.35
CA VAL A 104 10.32 22.68 0.88
C VAL A 104 9.03 22.08 0.35
N LEU A 105 7.97 22.89 0.40
CA LEU A 105 6.62 22.47 0.03
C LEU A 105 6.35 22.75 -1.44
N ILE A 106 6.15 21.70 -2.23
CA ILE A 106 5.54 21.76 -3.55
C ILE A 106 4.03 21.68 -3.33
N ASN A 107 3.31 22.75 -3.64
CA ASN A 107 1.88 22.88 -3.35
C ASN A 107 1.13 23.34 -4.59
N ALA A 108 0.27 22.49 -5.11
CA ALA A 108 -0.67 22.91 -6.13
C ALA A 108 -2.10 22.89 -5.58
N LYS A 109 -2.95 23.72 -6.18
CA LYS A 109 -4.39 23.54 -6.14
C LYS A 109 -4.81 23.29 -7.59
N GLY A 110 -5.18 22.05 -7.92
CA GLY A 110 -5.67 21.67 -9.26
C GLY A 110 -4.63 21.08 -10.22
N GLN A 111 -3.37 20.89 -9.81
CA GLN A 111 -2.41 20.09 -10.61
C GLN A 111 -2.57 18.60 -10.30
N ARG A 112 -2.23 17.76 -11.28
CA ARG A 112 -2.32 16.29 -11.15
C ARG A 112 -1.28 15.72 -10.18
N HIS A 113 0.00 16.03 -10.39
CA HIS A 113 1.10 15.47 -9.61
C HIS A 113 1.99 16.55 -8.99
N GLY A 114 2.60 16.23 -7.84
CA GLY A 114 3.65 17.05 -7.23
C GLY A 114 4.95 16.98 -8.01
N VAL A 115 5.55 15.79 -8.06
CA VAL A 115 6.69 15.48 -8.92
C VAL A 115 6.39 14.20 -9.69
N ILE A 116 6.48 14.24 -11.00
CA ILE A 116 6.46 13.06 -11.87
C ILE A 116 7.82 12.86 -12.51
N VAL A 117 8.35 11.65 -12.38
CA VAL A 117 9.55 11.14 -13.03
C VAL A 117 9.09 10.08 -14.02
N ASN A 118 9.27 10.34 -15.32
CA ASN A 118 8.82 9.44 -16.38
C ASN A 118 9.98 9.15 -17.34
N SER A 119 10.35 7.87 -17.47
CA SER A 119 11.44 7.44 -18.37
C SER A 119 12.77 8.17 -18.12
N ALA A 120 13.02 8.55 -16.87
CA ALA A 120 14.25 9.19 -16.39
C ALA A 120 14.84 8.36 -15.24
N ASN A 121 15.73 7.43 -15.59
CA ASN A 121 16.32 6.45 -14.69
C ASN A 121 17.18 7.10 -13.59
N ASP A 122 17.27 6.45 -12.44
CA ASP A 122 18.09 6.83 -11.27
C ASP A 122 17.87 8.25 -10.73
N VAL A 123 16.69 8.83 -10.93
CA VAL A 123 16.37 10.16 -10.37
C VAL A 123 16.25 10.07 -8.84
N THR A 124 16.85 11.05 -8.15
CA THR A 124 16.77 11.19 -6.69
C THR A 124 15.88 12.37 -6.32
N LEU A 125 14.87 12.11 -5.48
CA LEU A 125 14.03 13.11 -4.83
C LEU A 125 14.31 13.04 -3.33
N GLN A 126 14.76 14.14 -2.72
CA GLN A 126 15.13 14.14 -1.31
C GLN A 126 14.77 15.41 -0.55
N GLY A 127 14.14 15.29 0.62
CA GLY A 127 13.88 16.44 1.50
C GLY A 127 12.82 17.41 0.96
N LEU A 128 11.78 16.88 0.31
CA LEU A 128 10.70 17.65 -0.31
C LEU A 128 9.36 17.25 0.34
N SER A 129 8.38 18.14 0.30
CA SER A 129 7.00 17.81 0.66
C SER A 129 6.00 18.19 -0.43
N THR A 130 4.89 17.46 -0.50
CA THR A 130 3.80 17.71 -1.47
C THR A 130 2.44 17.79 -0.79
N ASN A 131 1.59 18.74 -1.21
CA ASN A 131 0.20 18.85 -0.75
C ASN A 131 -0.74 19.41 -1.84
N GLY A 132 -2.02 19.02 -1.80
CA GLY A 132 -3.11 19.65 -2.57
C GLY A 132 -3.29 19.15 -4.02
N TYR A 133 -2.68 18.03 -4.38
CA TYR A 133 -2.68 17.49 -5.74
C TYR A 133 -3.89 16.60 -6.00
N VAL A 134 -4.41 16.66 -7.23
CA VAL A 134 -5.57 15.88 -7.68
C VAL A 134 -5.26 14.38 -7.70
N GLN A 135 -4.01 14.00 -7.98
CA GLN A 135 -3.59 12.60 -8.02
C GLN A 135 -2.44 12.38 -7.04
N ASN A 136 -1.19 12.41 -7.50
CA ASN A 136 -0.07 11.84 -6.74
C ASN A 136 0.87 12.89 -6.16
N GLY A 137 1.49 12.59 -5.02
CA GLY A 137 2.55 13.42 -4.45
C GLY A 137 3.83 13.30 -5.26
N PHE A 138 4.51 12.17 -5.13
CA PHE A 138 5.73 11.82 -5.84
C PHE A 138 5.50 10.56 -6.66
N PHE A 139 5.76 10.62 -7.96
CA PHE A 139 5.43 9.55 -8.89
C PHE A 139 6.62 9.21 -9.78
N ALA A 140 7.08 7.97 -9.73
CA ALA A 140 8.06 7.41 -10.67
C ALA A 140 7.37 6.38 -11.57
N VAL A 141 7.59 6.49 -12.89
CA VAL A 141 6.96 5.61 -13.86
C VAL A 141 7.88 5.34 -15.04
N ASN A 142 7.87 4.10 -15.54
CA ASN A 142 8.71 3.69 -16.66
C ASN A 142 10.20 3.90 -16.38
N VAL A 143 10.70 3.60 -15.17
CA VAL A 143 12.11 3.80 -14.80
C VAL A 143 12.79 2.53 -14.29
N ASP A 144 14.08 2.40 -14.59
CA ASP A 144 15.00 1.51 -13.90
C ASP A 144 15.78 2.32 -12.85
N GLY A 145 15.43 2.11 -11.58
CA GLY A 145 15.97 2.83 -10.45
C GLY A 145 15.34 4.21 -10.21
N TYR A 146 15.05 4.49 -8.96
CA TYR A 146 14.68 5.80 -8.43
C TYR A 146 15.01 5.86 -6.94
N LYS A 147 15.17 7.05 -6.39
CA LYS A 147 15.33 7.24 -4.95
C LYS A 147 14.37 8.30 -4.44
N MET A 148 13.45 7.91 -3.59
CA MET A 148 12.54 8.77 -2.85
C MET A 148 12.90 8.69 -1.36
N ASP A 149 13.65 9.68 -0.88
CA ASP A 149 14.18 9.66 0.50
C ASP A 149 13.79 10.92 1.28
N ARG A 150 13.37 10.78 2.54
CA ARG A 150 12.98 11.92 3.38
C ARG A 150 11.94 12.80 2.68
N LEU A 151 10.90 12.17 2.15
CA LEU A 151 9.77 12.84 1.52
C LEU A 151 8.59 12.90 2.47
N LEU A 152 7.77 13.93 2.30
CA LEU A 152 6.51 14.09 3.03
C LEU A 152 5.37 14.33 2.04
N ALA A 153 4.54 13.33 1.79
CA ALA A 153 3.34 13.47 0.97
C ALA A 153 2.10 13.59 1.86
N THR A 154 1.25 14.59 1.60
CA THR A 154 0.04 14.81 2.42
C THR A 154 -1.13 15.20 1.56
N GLY A 155 -2.33 14.68 1.82
CA GLY A 155 -3.55 15.27 1.27
C GLY A 155 -3.63 15.26 -0.27
N THR A 156 -3.20 14.17 -0.92
CA THR A 156 -3.30 14.01 -2.39
C THR A 156 -4.47 13.09 -2.75
N GLY A 157 -4.99 13.24 -3.97
CA GLY A 157 -6.24 12.59 -4.40
C GLY A 157 -6.11 11.16 -4.93
N VAL A 158 -4.92 10.55 -4.95
CA VAL A 158 -4.74 9.10 -5.12
C VAL A 158 -3.60 8.60 -4.21
N TYR A 159 -2.34 8.68 -4.64
CA TYR A 159 -1.20 8.12 -3.91
C TYR A 159 -0.24 9.17 -3.34
N GLY A 160 0.37 8.90 -2.20
CA GLY A 160 1.43 9.73 -1.63
C GLY A 160 2.75 9.59 -2.41
N LEU A 161 3.41 8.45 -2.25
CA LEU A 161 4.58 8.03 -3.04
C LEU A 161 4.19 6.85 -3.91
N TYR A 162 4.47 6.95 -5.21
CA TYR A 162 3.98 6.01 -6.21
C TYR A 162 5.10 5.61 -7.15
N ALA A 163 5.33 4.31 -7.31
CA ALA A 163 6.12 3.76 -8.40
C ALA A 163 5.28 2.78 -9.24
N PHE A 164 5.32 2.94 -10.55
CA PHE A 164 4.52 2.14 -11.47
C PHE A 164 5.35 1.71 -12.67
N ASN A 165 5.16 0.48 -13.15
CA ASN A 165 5.83 0.03 -14.38
C ASN A 165 7.34 0.32 -14.35
N SER A 166 7.99 -0.01 -13.24
CA SER A 166 9.37 0.38 -12.93
C SER A 166 10.12 -0.78 -12.28
N VAL A 167 11.45 -0.77 -12.37
CA VAL A 167 12.34 -1.83 -11.89
C VAL A 167 13.32 -1.28 -10.86
N GLY A 168 13.39 -1.91 -9.69
CA GLY A 168 14.23 -1.46 -8.59
C GLY A 168 13.90 -0.06 -8.08
N GLY A 169 14.62 0.37 -7.05
CA GLY A 169 14.50 1.71 -6.47
C GLY A 169 14.49 1.71 -4.94
N GLU A 170 14.28 2.89 -4.38
CA GLU A 170 14.26 3.11 -2.93
C GLU A 170 13.13 4.06 -2.55
N MET A 171 12.30 3.67 -1.57
CA MET A 171 11.41 4.56 -0.82
C MET A 171 11.81 4.49 0.65
N THR A 172 12.49 5.53 1.17
CA THR A 172 13.09 5.47 2.50
C THR A 172 12.87 6.72 3.33
N ASN A 173 12.82 6.55 4.66
CA ASN A 173 12.73 7.64 5.64
C ASN A 173 11.60 8.66 5.35
N SER A 174 10.51 8.19 4.73
CA SER A 174 9.47 9.04 4.15
C SER A 174 8.14 8.83 4.85
N GLN A 175 7.27 9.83 4.78
CA GLN A 175 5.96 9.81 5.41
C GLN A 175 4.87 10.18 4.41
N ALA A 176 3.76 9.44 4.43
CA ALA A 176 2.59 9.69 3.57
C ALA A 176 1.29 9.56 4.37
N TYR A 177 0.42 10.57 4.30
CA TYR A 177 -0.85 10.55 5.04
C TYR A 177 -1.97 11.38 4.43
N TYR A 178 -3.21 11.03 4.78
CA TYR A 178 -4.43 11.68 4.32
C TYR A 178 -4.64 11.58 2.81
N HIS A 179 -4.37 10.41 2.25
CA HIS A 179 -4.62 10.08 0.85
C HIS A 179 -5.95 9.33 0.70
N THR A 180 -6.68 9.61 -0.37
CA THR A 180 -7.96 8.95 -0.73
C THR A 180 -7.79 7.51 -1.21
N ASP A 181 -6.55 7.08 -1.46
CA ASP A 181 -6.20 5.70 -1.76
C ASP A 181 -5.06 5.26 -0.82
N ALA A 182 -3.81 5.16 -1.30
CA ALA A 182 -2.69 4.68 -0.50
C ALA A 182 -1.64 5.73 -0.17
N GLY A 183 -1.02 5.62 1.01
CA GLY A 183 0.17 6.42 1.32
C GLY A 183 1.37 6.08 0.43
N PHE A 184 1.57 4.79 0.18
CA PHE A 184 2.63 4.26 -0.67
C PHE A 184 2.05 3.24 -1.64
N TYR A 185 2.52 3.27 -2.88
CA TYR A 185 2.17 2.30 -3.90
C TYR A 185 3.39 1.88 -4.71
N ILE A 186 3.55 0.57 -4.91
CA ILE A 186 4.38 0.00 -5.97
C ILE A 186 3.55 -1.01 -6.74
N GLY A 187 3.58 -0.96 -8.06
CA GLY A 187 2.81 -1.90 -8.84
C GLY A 187 3.17 -1.97 -10.32
N GLN A 188 2.53 -2.92 -11.01
CA GLN A 188 2.83 -3.29 -12.38
C GLN A 188 4.34 -3.50 -12.60
N THR A 189 5.00 -4.22 -11.70
CA THR A 189 6.47 -4.38 -11.77
C THR A 189 6.83 -5.41 -12.84
N PRO A 190 7.62 -5.06 -13.88
CA PRO A 190 8.01 -6.01 -14.91
C PRO A 190 8.75 -7.21 -14.34
N LYS A 191 8.51 -8.39 -14.92
CA LYS A 191 9.26 -9.62 -14.61
C LYS A 191 10.73 -9.46 -15.01
N GLN A 192 11.64 -10.01 -14.20
CA GLN A 192 13.08 -9.87 -14.38
C GLN A 192 13.75 -11.25 -14.25
N GLU A 193 14.69 -11.57 -15.15
CA GLU A 193 15.50 -12.80 -15.02
C GLU A 193 16.43 -12.75 -13.81
N LYS A 194 16.98 -11.56 -13.53
CA LYS A 194 17.82 -11.27 -12.36
C LYS A 194 17.18 -10.13 -11.57
N PRO A 195 16.35 -10.44 -10.55
CA PRO A 195 15.57 -9.42 -9.86
C PRO A 195 16.40 -8.32 -9.21
N LYS A 196 16.19 -7.07 -9.67
CA LYS A 196 16.61 -5.86 -8.97
C LYS A 196 15.52 -5.48 -7.98
N ARG A 197 15.73 -5.86 -6.71
CA ARG A 197 14.76 -5.60 -5.64
C ARG A 197 14.60 -4.11 -5.35
N THR A 198 13.35 -3.70 -5.10
CA THR A 198 13.05 -2.36 -4.59
C THR A 198 13.07 -2.37 -3.07
N ILE A 199 13.74 -1.38 -2.46
CA ILE A 199 13.88 -1.29 -1.01
C ILE A 199 12.96 -0.23 -0.44
N VAL A 200 12.07 -0.65 0.46
CA VAL A 200 11.16 0.22 1.21
C VAL A 200 11.52 0.09 2.68
N ARG A 201 11.96 1.19 3.30
CA ARG A 201 12.48 1.11 4.67
C ARG A 201 12.30 2.38 5.48
N ASN A 202 11.95 2.22 6.76
CA ASN A 202 11.74 3.34 7.67
C ASN A 202 10.69 4.34 7.13
N VAL A 203 9.61 3.83 6.55
CA VAL A 203 8.49 4.67 6.11
C VAL A 203 7.39 4.70 7.16
N SER A 204 6.60 5.77 7.17
CA SER A 204 5.40 5.88 8.01
C SER A 204 4.20 6.23 7.13
N SER A 205 3.20 5.35 7.12
CA SER A 205 1.96 5.53 6.35
C SER A 205 0.76 5.50 7.29
N TRP A 206 -0.01 6.58 7.32
CA TRP A 206 -1.12 6.67 8.26
C TRP A 206 -2.28 7.55 7.78
N GLY A 207 -3.48 7.28 8.30
CA GLY A 207 -4.66 8.10 7.99
C GLY A 207 -5.06 8.06 6.51
N ASN A 208 -4.77 6.96 5.81
CA ASN A 208 -5.14 6.74 4.41
C ASN A 208 -6.26 5.70 4.31
N VAL A 209 -6.82 5.50 3.10
CA VAL A 209 -7.65 4.31 2.84
C VAL A 209 -6.77 3.06 3.02
N LEU A 210 -5.63 3.01 2.32
CA LEU A 210 -4.61 1.97 2.47
C LEU A 210 -3.29 2.55 2.98
N GLY A 211 -2.63 1.88 3.92
CA GLY A 211 -1.26 2.23 4.27
C GLY A 211 -0.28 1.94 3.12
N TRP A 212 -0.47 0.81 2.45
CA TRP A 212 0.31 0.35 1.31
C TRP A 212 -0.58 -0.39 0.31
N SER A 213 -0.41 -0.08 -0.98
CA SER A 213 -1.05 -0.80 -2.09
C SER A 213 0.01 -1.38 -3.03
N GLY A 214 -0.14 -2.65 -3.38
CA GLY A 214 0.90 -3.46 -4.04
C GLY A 214 0.45 -4.16 -5.32
N THR A 215 -0.34 -3.50 -6.17
CA THR A 215 -0.96 -4.16 -7.32
C THR A 215 0.07 -4.72 -8.29
N ASN A 216 0.12 -6.04 -8.49
CA ASN A 216 1.10 -6.69 -9.39
C ASN A 216 2.57 -6.27 -9.08
N MET A 217 2.87 -5.98 -7.82
CA MET A 217 4.22 -5.66 -7.36
C MET A 217 5.12 -6.90 -7.32
N ARG A 218 6.40 -6.74 -7.65
CA ARG A 218 7.39 -7.82 -7.53
C ARG A 218 8.68 -7.35 -6.90
N TYR A 219 9.36 -8.27 -6.22
CA TYR A 219 10.73 -8.07 -5.75
C TYR A 219 10.86 -6.87 -4.79
N VAL A 220 9.85 -6.63 -3.94
CA VAL A 220 9.84 -5.51 -3.00
C VAL A 220 10.18 -5.99 -1.59
N ASN A 221 11.09 -5.29 -0.91
CA ASN A 221 11.37 -5.49 0.52
C ASN A 221 10.80 -4.33 1.32
N ILE A 222 9.74 -4.56 2.09
CA ILE A 222 9.12 -3.60 3.01
C ILE A 222 9.60 -3.93 4.41
N THR A 223 10.45 -3.07 4.97
CA THR A 223 11.11 -3.36 6.25
C THR A 223 11.12 -2.20 7.22
N ARG A 224 11.08 -2.50 8.53
CA ARG A 224 11.30 -1.53 9.62
C ARG A 224 10.44 -0.27 9.48
N SER A 225 9.18 -0.44 9.08
CA SER A 225 8.25 0.64 8.75
C SER A 225 7.01 0.60 9.63
N TYR A 226 6.26 1.69 9.63
CA TYR A 226 5.08 1.90 10.49
C TYR A 226 3.83 2.14 9.62
N PHE A 227 2.85 1.24 9.73
CA PHE A 227 1.57 1.33 9.00
C PHE A 227 0.42 1.34 10.01
N PHE A 228 -0.18 2.52 10.23
CA PHE A 228 -1.15 2.67 11.31
C PHE A 228 -2.25 3.70 11.04
N ASN A 229 -3.38 3.61 11.75
CA ASN A 229 -4.52 4.51 11.56
C ASN A 229 -5.02 4.59 10.10
N ASN A 230 -4.76 3.58 9.27
CA ASN A 230 -5.33 3.48 7.93
C ASN A 230 -6.67 2.73 7.98
N GLY A 231 -7.41 2.69 6.88
CA GLY A 231 -8.51 1.74 6.74
C GLY A 231 -7.97 0.31 6.80
N THR A 232 -7.02 0.01 5.92
CA THR A 232 -6.25 -1.24 5.90
C THR A 232 -4.75 -0.91 5.90
N GLY A 233 -3.93 -1.71 6.58
CA GLY A 233 -2.49 -1.45 6.70
C GLY A 233 -1.72 -1.71 5.40
N ILE A 234 -1.35 -2.96 5.13
CA ILE A 234 -0.54 -3.36 3.97
C ILE A 234 -1.32 -4.32 3.08
N VAL A 235 -1.45 -3.99 1.79
CA VAL A 235 -2.23 -4.78 0.83
C VAL A 235 -1.46 -5.01 -0.49
N PRO A 236 -0.70 -6.11 -0.60
CA PRO A 236 -0.36 -6.70 -1.89
C PRO A 236 -1.62 -7.31 -2.52
N ASN A 237 -1.82 -7.07 -3.82
CA ASN A 237 -2.98 -7.58 -4.53
C ASN A 237 -2.66 -7.84 -6.00
N THR A 238 -3.36 -8.80 -6.61
CA THR A 238 -3.31 -8.99 -8.06
C THR A 238 -4.47 -8.26 -8.73
N LEU A 239 -4.24 -7.67 -9.92
CA LEU A 239 -5.27 -7.19 -10.85
C LEU A 239 -4.92 -7.54 -12.31
N VAL A 240 -5.89 -7.97 -13.12
CA VAL A 240 -5.72 -8.24 -14.56
C VAL A 240 -5.92 -7.01 -15.44
N SER A 241 -6.46 -5.93 -14.87
CA SER A 241 -6.58 -4.62 -15.53
C SER A 241 -5.23 -3.89 -15.65
N GLU A 242 -4.23 -4.28 -14.85
CA GLU A 242 -2.85 -3.82 -14.93
C GLU A 242 -1.94 -4.90 -15.54
N LYS A 243 -0.81 -4.50 -16.12
CA LYS A 243 0.15 -5.47 -16.69
C LYS A 243 0.83 -6.30 -15.59
N TYR A 244 1.41 -7.42 -16.03
CA TYR A 244 2.25 -8.28 -15.23
C TYR A 244 1.62 -8.83 -13.93
N PRO A 245 0.37 -9.33 -13.90
CA PRO A 245 -0.05 -10.14 -12.76
C PRO A 245 0.68 -11.49 -12.75
N PRO A 246 0.74 -12.22 -11.62
CA PRO A 246 0.37 -11.76 -10.27
C PRO A 246 1.41 -10.79 -9.69
N GLU A 247 1.14 -10.24 -8.51
CA GLU A 247 2.27 -9.85 -7.66
C GLU A 247 3.09 -11.11 -7.29
N GLU A 248 4.38 -10.98 -6.94
CA GLU A 248 5.14 -12.13 -6.42
C GLU A 248 6.46 -11.75 -5.77
N ASP A 249 6.98 -12.65 -4.93
CA ASP A 249 8.35 -12.61 -4.43
C ASP A 249 8.67 -11.32 -3.62
N ASN A 250 7.76 -10.96 -2.70
CA ASN A 250 7.92 -9.79 -1.85
C ASN A 250 8.20 -10.18 -0.40
N VAL A 251 8.93 -9.32 0.31
CA VAL A 251 9.30 -9.52 1.71
C VAL A 251 8.71 -8.38 2.54
N ILE A 252 7.79 -8.71 3.44
CA ILE A 252 7.17 -7.81 4.40
C ILE A 252 7.70 -8.21 5.78
N GLU A 253 8.79 -7.58 6.22
CA GLU A 253 9.53 -8.03 7.40
C GLU A 253 9.82 -6.94 8.42
N ASN A 254 9.71 -7.24 9.71
CA ASN A 254 10.12 -6.35 10.80
C ASN A 254 9.37 -5.00 10.83
N ASN A 255 8.10 -4.98 10.41
CA ASN A 255 7.26 -3.78 10.45
C ASN A 255 6.38 -3.73 11.70
N ASP A 256 5.96 -2.51 12.08
CA ASP A 256 4.89 -2.28 13.05
C ASP A 256 3.61 -1.92 12.30
N VAL A 257 2.60 -2.79 12.37
CA VAL A 257 1.32 -2.62 11.65
C VAL A 257 0.17 -2.62 12.64
N PHE A 258 -0.39 -1.45 12.93
CA PHE A 258 -1.25 -1.30 14.11
C PHE A 258 -2.37 -0.27 13.97
N TRP A 259 -3.49 -0.50 14.66
CA TRP A 259 -4.63 0.41 14.66
C TRP A 259 -5.14 0.79 13.26
N ASN A 260 -5.13 -0.12 12.28
CA ASN A 260 -5.71 0.17 10.97
C ASN A 260 -7.23 -0.03 11.02
N ASN A 261 -7.94 0.88 11.72
CA ASN A 261 -9.39 0.85 11.94
C ASN A 261 -10.08 2.15 11.49
N PHE A 262 -9.43 2.94 10.63
CA PHE A 262 -9.93 4.24 10.23
C PHE A 262 -11.08 4.09 9.24
N ASN A 263 -12.30 4.37 9.70
CA ASN A 263 -13.48 4.41 8.85
C ASN A 263 -13.60 5.79 8.20
N TYR A 264 -12.95 5.92 7.04
CA TYR A 264 -12.92 7.14 6.24
C TYR A 264 -14.28 7.51 5.63
N TYR A 265 -15.24 6.58 5.55
CA TYR A 265 -16.63 6.89 5.13
C TYR A 265 -17.37 7.76 6.16
N LYS A 266 -17.00 7.69 7.44
CA LYS A 266 -17.60 8.48 8.53
C LYS A 266 -16.96 9.85 8.73
N GLY A 267 -16.02 10.22 7.88
CA GLY A 267 -15.34 11.50 7.91
C GLY A 267 -13.83 11.35 7.78
N ALA A 268 -13.26 12.07 6.83
CA ALA A 268 -11.85 12.05 6.53
C ALA A 268 -11.31 13.48 6.33
N PRO A 269 -9.99 13.68 6.50
CA PRO A 269 -9.31 14.94 6.17
C PRO A 269 -9.07 15.14 4.66
N PHE A 270 -9.66 14.29 3.82
CA PHE A 270 -9.57 14.31 2.36
C PHE A 270 -10.98 14.18 1.75
N GLY A 271 -11.06 14.27 0.41
CA GLY A 271 -12.33 14.22 -0.32
C GLY A 271 -13.11 12.93 -0.07
N GLU A 272 -14.45 13.00 -0.19
CA GLU A 272 -15.32 11.84 0.03
C GLU A 272 -14.92 10.66 -0.87
N VAL A 273 -14.67 9.51 -0.24
CA VAL A 273 -14.43 8.24 -0.94
C VAL A 273 -15.76 7.51 -1.00
N LYS A 274 -16.28 7.31 -2.20
CA LYS A 274 -17.52 6.55 -2.42
C LYS A 274 -17.18 5.09 -2.69
N PRO A 275 -17.98 4.14 -2.18
CA PRO A 275 -17.93 2.77 -2.68
C PRO A 275 -18.07 2.79 -4.21
N ALA A 276 -17.26 1.98 -4.90
CA ALA A 276 -17.30 1.96 -6.36
C ALA A 276 -18.69 1.55 -6.87
N ALA A 277 -19.21 2.28 -7.85
CA ALA A 277 -20.51 2.00 -8.45
C ALA A 277 -20.47 0.68 -9.25
N GLY A 278 -21.58 -0.06 -9.30
CA GLY A 278 -21.69 -1.26 -10.16
C GLY A 278 -21.32 -2.58 -9.49
N GLY A 279 -21.40 -2.67 -8.15
CA GLY A 279 -21.16 -3.92 -7.43
C GLY A 279 -19.69 -4.19 -7.15
N SER A 280 -18.86 -3.17 -6.93
CA SER A 280 -17.48 -3.38 -6.50
C SER A 280 -17.33 -3.52 -4.99
N VAL A 281 -16.39 -4.35 -4.54
CA VAL A 281 -16.14 -4.66 -3.11
C VAL A 281 -14.98 -3.80 -2.58
N PRO A 282 -15.16 -2.93 -1.57
CA PRO A 282 -14.05 -2.16 -1.03
C PRO A 282 -13.07 -3.05 -0.24
N TYR A 283 -11.85 -2.58 0.01
CA TYR A 283 -10.96 -3.25 0.97
C TYR A 283 -11.54 -3.17 2.39
N PRO A 284 -11.41 -4.25 3.21
CA PRO A 284 -11.95 -4.25 4.57
C PRO A 284 -11.17 -3.31 5.50
N VAL A 285 -11.89 -2.47 6.24
CA VAL A 285 -11.33 -1.65 7.32
C VAL A 285 -11.11 -2.54 8.55
N GLY A 286 -10.04 -2.32 9.30
CA GLY A 286 -9.76 -3.12 10.49
C GLY A 286 -8.72 -4.21 10.26
N VAL A 287 -8.08 -4.25 9.09
CA VAL A 287 -7.10 -5.30 8.75
C VAL A 287 -5.69 -4.74 8.73
N GLY A 288 -4.76 -5.45 9.39
CA GLY A 288 -3.36 -5.08 9.45
C GLY A 288 -2.63 -5.34 8.14
N ILE A 289 -2.42 -6.61 7.80
CA ILE A 289 -1.79 -7.06 6.54
C ILE A 289 -2.78 -7.97 5.83
N LEU A 290 -3.09 -7.68 4.57
CA LEU A 290 -3.98 -8.49 3.73
C LEU A 290 -3.22 -8.90 2.47
N LEU A 291 -2.87 -10.17 2.34
CA LEU A 291 -2.44 -10.74 1.05
C LEU A 291 -3.70 -11.07 0.27
N PHE A 292 -3.93 -10.34 -0.82
CA PHE A 292 -5.14 -10.45 -1.62
C PHE A 292 -4.86 -11.07 -2.99
N GLY A 293 -4.76 -12.39 -2.97
CA GLY A 293 -4.13 -13.21 -4.01
C GLY A 293 -2.62 -13.26 -3.83
N GLY A 294 -1.96 -13.85 -4.83
CA GLY A 294 -0.51 -13.70 -4.98
C GLY A 294 0.37 -14.82 -4.48
N ARG A 295 1.67 -14.70 -4.74
CA ARG A 295 2.58 -15.81 -4.46
C ARG A 295 3.98 -15.46 -4.01
N ASP A 296 4.60 -16.46 -3.36
CA ASP A 296 6.00 -16.43 -2.95
C ASP A 296 6.31 -15.22 -2.01
N HIS A 297 5.29 -14.70 -1.31
CA HIS A 297 5.48 -13.63 -0.34
C HIS A 297 6.00 -14.18 0.98
N THR A 298 6.91 -13.44 1.63
CA THR A 298 7.32 -13.70 3.01
C THR A 298 6.83 -12.57 3.91
N VAL A 299 5.87 -12.87 4.79
CA VAL A 299 5.37 -11.98 5.84
C VAL A 299 5.95 -12.43 7.16
N SER A 300 7.00 -11.77 7.63
CA SER A 300 7.75 -12.28 8.79
C SER A 300 8.19 -11.26 9.83
N LYS A 301 8.24 -11.69 11.09
CA LYS A 301 8.77 -10.87 12.21
C LYS A 301 8.11 -9.49 12.36
N ASN A 302 6.89 -9.32 11.84
CA ASN A 302 6.13 -8.10 12.02
C ASN A 302 5.49 -8.09 13.41
N ARG A 303 5.31 -6.92 13.99
CA ARG A 303 4.42 -6.72 15.15
C ARG A 303 3.09 -6.18 14.66
N VAL A 304 2.03 -6.97 14.82
CA VAL A 304 0.72 -6.65 14.27
C VAL A 304 -0.33 -6.66 15.38
N PHE A 305 -0.93 -5.51 15.68
CA PHE A 305 -1.75 -5.37 16.89
C PHE A 305 -2.81 -4.27 16.76
N GLY A 306 -3.88 -4.37 17.55
CA GLY A 306 -4.93 -3.37 17.61
C GLY A 306 -5.70 -3.15 16.30
N ASN A 307 -5.64 -4.08 15.34
CA ASN A 307 -6.47 -4.09 14.13
C ASN A 307 -7.75 -4.87 14.44
N TRP A 308 -8.92 -4.23 14.40
CA TRP A 308 -10.16 -4.76 14.98
C TRP A 308 -10.81 -5.87 14.18
N GLY A 309 -10.44 -6.04 12.91
CA GLY A 309 -10.82 -7.16 12.06
C GLY A 309 -9.83 -8.32 12.16
N ALA A 310 -8.69 -8.19 11.49
CA ALA A 310 -7.66 -9.23 11.44
C ALA A 310 -6.25 -8.63 11.50
N GLY A 311 -5.32 -9.33 12.14
CA GLY A 311 -3.89 -9.01 12.13
C GLY A 311 -3.30 -9.26 10.75
N VAL A 312 -3.14 -10.53 10.38
CA VAL A 312 -2.69 -10.97 9.05
C VAL A 312 -3.76 -11.83 8.40
N GLY A 313 -4.19 -11.45 7.20
CA GLY A 313 -5.22 -12.13 6.42
C GLY A 313 -4.71 -12.59 5.06
N LEU A 314 -5.05 -13.80 4.66
CA LEU A 314 -4.86 -14.33 3.32
C LEU A 314 -6.24 -14.65 2.72
N VAL A 315 -6.55 -14.03 1.58
CA VAL A 315 -7.76 -14.35 0.80
C VAL A 315 -7.34 -14.43 -0.67
N GLN A 316 -7.73 -15.48 -1.39
CA GLN A 316 -7.51 -15.50 -2.84
C GLN A 316 -8.22 -14.30 -3.47
N GLN A 317 -7.67 -13.80 -4.57
CA GLN A 317 -8.30 -12.69 -5.24
C GLN A 317 -9.59 -13.17 -5.94
N LEU A 318 -10.70 -13.15 -5.20
CA LEU A 318 -12.01 -13.68 -5.56
C LEU A 318 -12.68 -12.94 -6.71
N LEU A 319 -12.14 -11.76 -7.05
CA LEU A 319 -12.91 -10.69 -7.66
C LEU A 319 -12.24 -10.11 -8.92
N LEU A 320 -11.24 -10.81 -9.49
CA LEU A 320 -10.71 -10.48 -10.83
C LEU A 320 -11.72 -10.72 -11.96
N VAL A 321 -12.80 -11.44 -11.68
CA VAL A 321 -13.84 -11.78 -12.65
C VAL A 321 -15.02 -10.84 -12.49
N GLY A 322 -14.75 -9.54 -12.52
CA GLY A 322 -15.76 -8.53 -12.80
C GLY A 322 -16.02 -8.48 -14.31
N ALA A 323 -16.90 -9.35 -14.79
CA ALA A 323 -17.24 -9.63 -16.19
C ALA A 323 -16.30 -10.62 -16.89
N ASN A 324 -16.90 -11.62 -17.53
CA ASN A 324 -16.29 -12.61 -18.42
C ASN A 324 -15.34 -12.03 -19.50
N ALA A 325 -15.30 -10.70 -19.68
CA ALA A 325 -14.44 -9.99 -20.63
C ALA A 325 -12.95 -9.99 -20.25
N ASP A 326 -12.59 -10.05 -18.96
CA ASP A 326 -11.19 -10.05 -18.53
C ASP A 326 -10.62 -11.45 -18.28
N LEU A 327 -11.45 -12.50 -18.23
CA LEU A 327 -11.01 -13.90 -18.17
C LEU A 327 -10.13 -14.26 -19.37
N ALA A 328 -10.49 -13.81 -20.58
CA ALA A 328 -9.68 -14.03 -21.78
C ALA A 328 -8.28 -13.37 -21.69
N LYS A 329 -8.17 -12.22 -21.01
CA LYS A 329 -6.86 -11.59 -20.73
C LYS A 329 -6.11 -12.34 -19.64
N ALA A 330 -6.81 -12.84 -18.63
CA ALA A 330 -6.24 -13.63 -17.55
C ALA A 330 -5.67 -14.96 -18.07
N GLU A 331 -6.41 -15.68 -18.92
CA GLU A 331 -6.00 -16.90 -19.61
C GLU A 331 -4.75 -16.67 -20.48
N ALA A 332 -4.65 -15.51 -21.14
CA ALA A 332 -3.48 -15.14 -21.94
C ALA A 332 -2.20 -14.89 -21.11
N ILE A 333 -2.32 -14.62 -19.81
CA ILE A 333 -1.19 -14.37 -18.90
C ILE A 333 -0.66 -15.69 -18.28
N GLY A 334 -1.50 -16.73 -18.28
CA GLY A 334 -1.21 -18.06 -17.73
C GLY A 334 -2.30 -18.50 -16.76
N PRO A 335 -2.30 -19.77 -16.35
CA PRO A 335 -3.31 -20.27 -15.43
C PRO A 335 -3.17 -19.57 -14.07
N GLU A 336 -4.27 -18.93 -13.65
CA GLU A 336 -4.59 -18.58 -12.25
C GLU A 336 -3.67 -17.57 -11.54
N PRO A 337 -3.37 -16.37 -12.11
CA PRO A 337 -2.64 -15.31 -11.39
C PRO A 337 -3.34 -14.78 -10.12
N TRP A 338 -4.60 -15.15 -9.85
CA TRP A 338 -5.28 -14.81 -8.61
C TRP A 338 -4.94 -15.73 -7.43
N ASN A 339 -4.32 -16.88 -7.67
CA ASN A 339 -4.10 -17.88 -6.62
C ASN A 339 -3.15 -17.40 -5.55
N LEU A 340 -3.51 -17.69 -4.29
CA LEU A 340 -2.57 -17.67 -3.19
C LEU A 340 -1.63 -18.86 -3.31
N ARG A 341 -0.33 -18.63 -3.46
CA ARG A 341 0.60 -19.74 -3.61
C ARG A 341 1.92 -19.53 -2.89
N ASP A 342 2.38 -20.55 -2.16
CA ASP A 342 3.72 -20.57 -1.56
C ASP A 342 4.02 -19.34 -0.67
N ASN A 343 2.98 -18.73 -0.08
CA ASN A 343 3.14 -17.59 0.82
C ASN A 343 3.47 -18.06 2.24
N GLN A 344 4.38 -17.36 2.89
CA GLN A 344 4.87 -17.71 4.22
C GLN A 344 4.53 -16.62 5.23
N VAL A 345 3.75 -16.96 6.25
CA VAL A 345 3.45 -16.09 7.39
C VAL A 345 4.18 -16.63 8.60
N VAL A 346 5.36 -16.07 8.92
CA VAL A 346 6.28 -16.70 9.87
C VAL A 346 6.86 -15.77 10.93
N GLY A 347 6.87 -16.20 12.19
CA GLY A 347 7.56 -15.47 13.26
C GLY A 347 6.95 -14.10 13.60
N ASN A 348 5.70 -13.82 13.20
CA ASN A 348 5.04 -12.56 13.53
C ASN A 348 4.58 -12.55 15.01
N VAL A 349 4.53 -11.37 15.62
CA VAL A 349 4.10 -11.19 17.01
C VAL A 349 2.81 -10.39 17.05
N MET A 350 1.77 -10.99 17.64
CA MET A 350 0.41 -10.44 17.61
C MET A 350 0.00 -9.82 18.95
N GLY A 351 -0.99 -8.92 18.91
CA GLY A 351 -1.69 -8.40 20.08
C GLY A 351 -0.88 -7.57 21.08
N ASN A 352 0.38 -7.25 20.76
CA ASN A 352 1.29 -6.45 21.59
C ASN A 352 1.40 -6.96 23.05
N GLY A 353 1.53 -8.28 23.21
CA GLY A 353 1.60 -8.92 24.53
C GLY A 353 0.31 -8.77 25.34
N GLY A 354 -0.85 -8.84 24.69
CA GLY A 354 -2.17 -8.74 25.31
C GLY A 354 -2.67 -7.31 25.54
N LYS A 355 -1.81 -6.30 25.36
CA LYS A 355 -2.15 -4.89 25.64
C LYS A 355 -3.04 -4.26 24.58
N ASP A 356 -3.02 -4.78 23.35
CA ASP A 356 -3.73 -4.20 22.21
C ASP A 356 -4.08 -5.30 21.20
N LEU A 357 -5.12 -6.06 21.50
CA LEU A 357 -5.48 -7.26 20.75
C LEU A 357 -6.02 -6.93 19.35
N ASN A 358 -5.70 -7.77 18.36
CA ASN A 358 -6.42 -7.77 17.09
C ASN A 358 -7.80 -8.40 17.26
N GLY A 359 -8.73 -8.14 16.33
CA GLY A 359 -10.01 -8.85 16.24
C GLY A 359 -9.82 -10.36 16.14
N ARG A 360 -9.00 -10.73 15.15
CA ARG A 360 -8.42 -12.03 14.93
C ARG A 360 -6.94 -11.84 14.70
N ASP A 361 -6.09 -12.77 15.13
CA ASP A 361 -4.67 -12.64 14.87
C ASP A 361 -4.32 -13.07 13.44
N LEU A 362 -4.86 -14.22 13.04
CA LEU A 362 -4.74 -14.78 11.70
C LEU A 362 -6.12 -15.02 11.08
N PHE A 363 -6.19 -14.77 9.78
CA PHE A 363 -7.29 -15.15 8.91
C PHE A 363 -6.71 -15.82 7.66
N TYR A 364 -7.31 -16.92 7.22
CA TYR A 364 -6.97 -17.55 5.96
C TYR A 364 -8.16 -18.33 5.42
N ASP A 365 -8.62 -18.05 4.20
CA ASP A 365 -9.74 -18.79 3.62
C ASP A 365 -9.35 -20.20 3.10
N GLY A 366 -8.09 -20.60 3.23
CA GLY A 366 -7.60 -21.92 2.83
C GLY A 366 -7.46 -22.09 1.32
N SER A 367 -7.61 -21.01 0.55
CA SER A 367 -7.54 -21.06 -0.91
C SER A 367 -6.10 -21.13 -1.42
N GLY A 368 -5.90 -21.80 -2.55
CA GLY A 368 -4.60 -21.88 -3.21
C GLY A 368 -3.79 -23.12 -2.84
N SER A 369 -2.45 -23.00 -2.80
CA SER A 369 -1.56 -24.13 -2.48
C SER A 369 -0.21 -23.68 -1.92
N GLY A 370 0.41 -24.47 -1.03
CA GLY A 370 1.73 -24.20 -0.49
C GLY A 370 1.82 -23.03 0.49
N ASN A 371 0.71 -22.38 0.84
CA ASN A 371 0.72 -21.32 1.84
C ASN A 371 0.96 -21.91 3.22
N CYS A 372 1.70 -21.22 4.08
CA CYS A 372 2.11 -21.81 5.35
C CYS A 372 2.31 -20.80 6.48
N PHE A 373 2.20 -21.31 7.71
CA PHE A 373 2.20 -20.55 8.94
C PHE A 373 3.06 -21.24 10.00
N SER A 374 4.13 -20.58 10.46
CA SER A 374 5.02 -21.13 11.49
C SER A 374 5.48 -20.06 12.48
N ASP A 375 5.73 -20.45 13.72
CA ASP A 375 6.39 -19.62 14.74
C ASP A 375 5.71 -18.27 15.05
N ASN A 376 4.46 -18.07 14.64
CA ASN A 376 3.71 -16.85 14.97
C ASN A 376 3.32 -16.88 16.45
N GLN A 377 3.65 -15.80 17.17
CA GLN A 377 3.23 -15.62 18.57
C GLN A 377 1.83 -15.02 18.58
N LEU A 378 0.83 -15.89 18.72
CA LEU A 378 -0.59 -15.54 18.80
C LEU A 378 -0.98 -15.08 20.21
N SER A 379 -2.01 -14.25 20.28
CA SER A 379 -2.53 -13.65 21.50
C SER A 379 -3.48 -14.62 22.19
N GLU A 380 -3.33 -14.75 23.51
CA GLU A 380 -4.25 -15.53 24.33
C GLU A 380 -5.68 -14.97 24.25
N GLY A 381 -6.67 -15.86 24.10
CA GLY A 381 -8.09 -15.50 24.03
C GLY A 381 -8.53 -14.79 22.73
N VAL A 382 -7.64 -14.64 21.74
CA VAL A 382 -7.99 -14.13 20.41
C VAL A 382 -8.17 -15.30 19.44
N GLY A 383 -9.38 -15.45 18.90
CA GLY A 383 -9.68 -16.45 17.90
C GLY A 383 -9.04 -16.15 16.54
N ASN A 384 -8.93 -17.18 15.71
CA ASN A 384 -8.53 -17.08 14.31
C ASN A 384 -9.72 -17.46 13.43
N LEU A 385 -9.61 -17.32 12.11
CA LEU A 385 -10.62 -17.88 11.22
C LEU A 385 -10.01 -18.49 9.95
N PRO A 386 -10.28 -19.77 9.66
CA PRO A 386 -10.91 -20.79 10.52
C PRO A 386 -10.22 -20.93 11.89
N ASP A 387 -10.78 -21.76 12.76
CA ASP A 387 -10.09 -22.10 14.02
C ASP A 387 -8.68 -22.59 13.71
N PHE A 388 -7.71 -22.05 14.43
CA PHE A 388 -6.31 -22.33 14.16
C PHE A 388 -6.02 -23.81 14.41
N SER A 389 -5.69 -24.53 13.34
CA SER A 389 -5.35 -25.94 13.36
C SER A 389 -4.32 -26.22 12.27
N PRO A 390 -3.53 -27.30 12.36
CA PRO A 390 -2.57 -27.67 11.32
C PRO A 390 -3.19 -27.93 9.95
N VAL A 391 -4.51 -28.18 9.87
CA VAL A 391 -5.24 -28.37 8.62
C VAL A 391 -5.61 -27.02 7.99
N ALA A 392 -6.07 -26.07 8.80
CA ALA A 392 -6.45 -24.74 8.31
C ALA A 392 -5.24 -23.82 8.12
N PHE A 393 -4.20 -23.98 8.94
CA PHE A 393 -2.97 -23.20 8.93
C PHE A 393 -1.79 -24.17 8.94
N PRO A 394 -1.45 -24.74 7.78
CA PRO A 394 -0.38 -25.73 7.71
C PRO A 394 0.98 -25.10 8.00
N ALA A 395 1.86 -25.87 8.64
CA ALA A 395 3.21 -25.43 8.97
C ALA A 395 4.07 -25.30 7.70
N CYS A 396 5.03 -24.38 7.73
CA CYS A 396 6.00 -24.24 6.65
C CYS A 396 6.93 -25.44 6.60
N ASN A 397 7.09 -26.01 5.40
CA ASN A 397 7.98 -27.14 5.17
C ASN A 397 9.45 -26.69 5.14
N PRO A 398 10.40 -27.61 5.39
CA PRO A 398 11.82 -27.32 5.24
C PRO A 398 12.14 -26.79 3.83
N PRO A 399 13.18 -25.94 3.67
CA PRO A 399 13.60 -25.45 2.37
C PRO A 399 13.82 -26.60 1.37
N GLY A 400 13.20 -26.51 0.20
CA GLY A 400 13.33 -27.51 -0.88
C GLY A 400 12.30 -28.66 -0.84
N ALA A 401 11.45 -28.74 0.18
CA ALA A 401 10.29 -29.63 0.17
C ALA A 401 9.10 -28.99 -0.58
N PRO A 402 8.19 -29.79 -1.17
CA PRO A 402 6.93 -29.26 -1.72
C PRO A 402 6.16 -28.48 -0.66
N GLY A 403 5.44 -27.42 -1.03
CA GLY A 403 4.59 -26.68 -0.10
C GLY A 403 3.48 -27.56 0.50
N PRO A 404 2.91 -27.20 1.67
CA PRO A 404 1.80 -27.94 2.24
C PRO A 404 0.54 -27.89 1.36
N VAL A 405 -0.38 -28.82 1.61
CA VAL A 405 -1.71 -28.82 1.00
C VAL A 405 -2.60 -27.86 1.78
N ASP A 406 -3.19 -26.91 1.06
CA ASP A 406 -4.17 -25.97 1.60
C ASP A 406 -5.59 -26.54 1.49
N THR A 407 -6.45 -26.25 2.48
CA THR A 407 -7.84 -26.73 2.50
C THR A 407 -8.80 -25.55 2.50
N PHE A 408 -9.48 -25.36 1.37
CA PHE A 408 -10.43 -24.27 1.20
C PHE A 408 -11.58 -24.31 2.22
N ASN A 409 -11.93 -23.14 2.77
CA ASN A 409 -13.02 -22.95 3.69
C ASN A 409 -13.99 -21.87 3.18
N GLU A 410 -15.11 -22.32 2.62
CA GLU A 410 -16.15 -21.46 2.06
C GLU A 410 -16.77 -20.50 3.09
N ALA A 411 -16.92 -20.92 4.35
CA ALA A 411 -17.48 -20.08 5.40
C ALA A 411 -16.53 -18.93 5.78
N ALA A 412 -15.23 -19.21 5.89
CA ALA A 412 -14.21 -18.20 6.13
C ALA A 412 -14.18 -17.18 4.98
N GLN A 413 -14.24 -17.67 3.74
CA GLN A 413 -14.32 -16.81 2.57
C GLN A 413 -15.56 -15.92 2.58
N GLY A 414 -16.74 -16.48 2.88
CA GLY A 414 -17.98 -15.73 2.99
C GLY A 414 -17.91 -14.63 4.07
N GLU A 415 -17.24 -14.91 5.19
CA GLU A 415 -17.00 -13.91 6.24
C GLU A 415 -16.09 -12.76 5.76
N ALA A 416 -15.01 -13.07 5.04
CA ALA A 416 -14.13 -12.04 4.46
C ALA A 416 -14.86 -11.13 3.44
N VAL A 417 -15.71 -11.71 2.59
CA VAL A 417 -16.56 -10.92 1.68
C VAL A 417 -17.52 -10.03 2.48
N GLY A 418 -18.12 -10.58 3.55
CA GLY A 418 -18.98 -9.84 4.46
C GLY A 418 -18.29 -8.62 5.10
N TRP A 419 -17.02 -8.74 5.49
CA TRP A 419 -16.24 -7.64 6.06
C TRP A 419 -16.12 -6.43 5.14
N ALA A 420 -15.90 -6.69 3.86
CA ALA A 420 -15.79 -5.65 2.86
C ALA A 420 -17.15 -5.00 2.55
N LEU A 421 -18.21 -5.81 2.44
CA LEU A 421 -19.57 -5.31 2.16
C LEU A 421 -20.17 -4.53 3.36
N ALA A 422 -19.81 -4.91 4.60
CA ALA A 422 -20.27 -4.24 5.81
C ALA A 422 -19.91 -2.74 5.86
N LEU A 423 -18.85 -2.32 5.16
CA LEU A 423 -18.45 -0.91 5.11
C LEU A 423 -19.40 -0.03 4.30
N ALA A 424 -20.16 -0.61 3.36
CA ALA A 424 -21.16 0.10 2.58
C ALA A 424 -22.47 0.32 3.35
N ASP A 425 -22.69 -0.44 4.43
CA ASP A 425 -23.86 -0.31 5.31
C ASP A 425 -23.47 0.41 6.61
N GLU A 426 -23.97 1.63 6.75
CA GLU A 426 -23.69 2.52 7.88
C GLU A 426 -24.02 1.95 9.26
N LYS A 427 -24.81 0.87 9.33
CA LYS A 427 -25.28 0.25 10.57
C LYS A 427 -24.43 -0.94 11.02
N ASN A 428 -23.52 -1.44 10.18
CA ASN A 428 -22.79 -2.65 10.48
C ASN A 428 -21.51 -2.39 11.29
N PRO A 429 -21.23 -3.23 12.32
CA PRO A 429 -20.00 -3.12 13.11
C PRO A 429 -18.76 -3.46 12.26
N ALA A 430 -17.57 -3.10 12.77
CA ALA A 430 -16.31 -3.51 12.17
C ALA A 430 -16.20 -5.03 11.97
N PRO A 431 -15.45 -5.48 10.95
CA PRO A 431 -14.94 -6.84 10.88
C PRO A 431 -14.38 -7.27 12.25
N GLY A 432 -14.60 -8.53 12.65
CA GLY A 432 -14.09 -9.06 13.93
C GLY A 432 -14.96 -8.82 15.18
N GLY A 433 -16.13 -8.19 15.04
CA GLY A 433 -17.16 -8.08 16.09
C GLY A 433 -17.00 -6.90 17.06
N THR A 434 -17.96 -6.74 17.97
CA THR A 434 -18.07 -5.63 18.96
C THR A 434 -17.22 -5.83 20.21
N ILE A 435 -16.06 -6.48 20.09
CA ILE A 435 -15.27 -6.80 21.28
C ILE A 435 -14.72 -5.50 21.87
N ALA A 436 -15.17 -5.17 23.08
CA ALA A 436 -14.65 -4.07 23.87
C ALA A 436 -13.20 -4.40 24.26
N ARG A 437 -12.24 -4.01 23.41
CA ARG A 437 -10.82 -4.33 23.61
C ARG A 437 -10.09 -3.21 24.32
N ALA A 438 -9.17 -3.60 25.19
CA ALA A 438 -8.12 -2.73 25.70
C ALA A 438 -7.45 -2.02 24.52
N PHE A 439 -7.31 -0.71 24.64
CA PHE A 439 -6.84 0.15 23.57
C PHE A 439 -5.69 0.97 24.13
N SER A 440 -4.49 0.73 23.60
CA SER A 440 -3.33 1.50 24.04
C SER A 440 -3.53 2.97 23.67
N THR A 441 -3.27 3.87 24.62
CA THR A 441 -3.39 5.31 24.36
C THR A 441 -2.24 5.85 23.51
N SER A 442 -1.13 5.12 23.44
CA SER A 442 0.01 5.40 22.58
C SER A 442 0.93 4.20 22.39
N TYR A 443 1.76 4.26 21.35
CA TYR A 443 2.79 3.28 21.03
C TYR A 443 3.95 4.03 20.36
N LYS A 444 5.15 3.99 20.94
CA LYS A 444 6.34 4.71 20.42
C LYS A 444 6.09 6.19 20.07
N GLY A 445 5.21 6.86 20.81
CA GLY A 445 4.83 8.26 20.57
C GLY A 445 3.75 8.47 19.50
N TYR A 446 3.33 7.42 18.79
CA TYR A 446 2.14 7.42 17.94
C TYR A 446 0.88 7.31 18.79
N LYS A 447 -0.20 7.94 18.34
CA LYS A 447 -1.51 7.86 18.98
C LYS A 447 -2.53 7.31 17.99
N PRO A 448 -3.50 6.52 18.46
CA PRO A 448 -4.56 6.09 17.59
C PRO A 448 -5.53 7.23 17.30
N PHE A 449 -6.32 7.10 16.24
CA PHE A 449 -7.50 7.95 16.05
C PHE A 449 -8.54 7.70 17.14
N SER A 450 -9.47 8.65 17.31
CA SER A 450 -10.52 8.53 18.32
C SER A 450 -11.52 7.46 17.92
N LYS A 451 -12.04 6.70 18.89
CA LYS A 451 -13.20 5.82 18.65
C LYS A 451 -14.43 6.66 18.27
N ALA A 452 -15.24 6.16 17.34
CA ALA A 452 -16.54 6.72 17.02
C ALA A 452 -17.52 6.55 18.19
N SER A 453 -18.60 7.35 18.20
CA SER A 453 -19.73 7.09 19.11
C SER A 453 -20.30 5.71 18.79
N GLY A 454 -20.42 4.82 19.78
CA GLY A 454 -20.79 3.42 19.57
C GLY A 454 -19.62 2.43 19.34
N GLY A 455 -18.37 2.90 19.29
CA GLY A 455 -17.17 2.08 19.49
C GLY A 455 -16.74 1.16 18.35
N ALA A 456 -17.49 1.05 17.25
CA ALA A 456 -17.24 0.07 16.19
C ALA A 456 -16.04 0.42 15.28
N TYR A 457 -15.71 1.70 15.08
CA TYR A 457 -14.56 2.11 14.27
C TYR A 457 -13.79 3.30 14.88
N MET A 458 -12.59 3.57 14.35
CA MET A 458 -11.91 4.83 14.61
C MET A 458 -12.26 5.87 13.54
N VAL A 459 -12.37 7.12 13.97
CA VAL A 459 -12.70 8.27 13.12
C VAL A 459 -11.69 9.39 13.30
N TRP A 460 -11.41 10.06 12.19
CA TRP A 460 -10.61 11.26 12.23
C TRP A 460 -11.41 12.41 12.87
N LYS A 461 -10.72 13.23 13.66
CA LYS A 461 -11.27 14.48 14.22
C LYS A 461 -10.38 15.65 13.86
N LYS A 462 -11.02 16.78 13.55
CA LYS A 462 -10.32 18.05 13.33
C LYS A 462 -9.42 18.37 14.53
N GLY A 463 -8.17 18.74 14.26
CA GLY A 463 -7.18 19.03 15.30
C GLY A 463 -6.28 17.86 15.71
N TYR A 464 -6.41 16.67 15.11
CA TYR A 464 -5.45 15.59 15.28
C TYR A 464 -4.02 16.07 14.95
N LYS A 465 -3.08 15.86 15.87
CA LYS A 465 -1.67 16.25 15.70
C LYS A 465 -0.94 15.16 14.93
N ALA A 466 -0.30 15.54 13.82
CA ALA A 466 0.54 14.62 13.07
C ALA A 466 1.60 14.00 13.99
N PRO A 467 1.86 12.69 13.86
CA PRO A 467 2.89 12.03 14.63
C PRO A 467 4.28 12.50 14.20
N PRO A 468 5.31 12.30 15.04
CA PRO A 468 6.68 12.65 14.68
C PRO A 468 7.11 11.93 13.39
N VAL A 469 7.90 12.65 12.58
CA VAL A 469 8.52 12.08 11.38
C VAL A 469 9.52 11.01 11.82
N PRO A 470 9.56 9.83 11.16
CA PRO A 470 10.60 8.82 11.42
C PRO A 470 12.00 9.46 11.34
N LYS A 471 12.83 9.24 12.36
CA LYS A 471 14.20 9.79 12.42
C LYS A 471 15.16 8.99 11.54
#